data_AF-A0AAV6YWP9-F1
#
_entry.id   AF-A0AAV6YWP9-F1
#
_cell.length_a   1.000
_cell.length_b   1.000
_cell.length_c   1.000
_cell.angle_alpha   90.00
_cell.angle_beta   90.00
_cell.angle_gamma   90.00
#
_symmetry.space_group_name_H-M   'P 1'
#
loop_
_entity.id
_entity.type
_entity.pdbx_description
1 polymer ?
#
loop_
_entity_poly.entity_id
_entity_poly.type
_entity_poly.pdbx_seq_one_letter_code
_entity_poly.pdbx_strand_id
1 'polypeptide(L)'
;MNGLHLDLTVDVKTEYPTTESAKESPTSEHAQDFSPNFDDFEDRFQEEKENLLPRRGSPHLRFEIISEDGFYAQSDSADGAWRKVVEKVQEARGVSRLRQLSFSGLKGARMLGVLHDAVLFLLEQLSGGERCRGYKFLFHPQEVEEEELVINPSGCARSEFYVRKCTFDMFNFLASQHRTLPELCSYEEEEEEVQLKSTRRATSLDLPMAMRFRHLKKTSKEAVGVYRSAIHGRGLFCKRNIDVGEMVIEYSGIVIRSVLTDKREKYYDSKGIGCYMFRIDDFDVVDATMHGNAARFINHSCEPNCYSRVIHVEGQKHIVIFALRSIYRGEELTYDYKFPIEDASNKLPCNCGAKKCRRYLN
;
A
#
# COMPACT_ATOMS: atom_id res chain seq x y z
N MET A 1 -26.29 -41.78 8.94
CA MET A 1 -25.66 -41.92 7.61
C MET A 1 -24.16 -41.83 7.85
N ASN A 2 -23.48 -42.98 7.83
CA ASN A 2 -22.05 -43.05 8.10
C ASN A 2 -21.32 -42.35 6.96
N GLY A 3 -20.79 -41.15 7.23
CA GLY A 3 -19.90 -40.47 6.30
C GLY A 3 -18.65 -41.32 6.11
N LEU A 4 -18.23 -41.50 4.86
CA LEU A 4 -16.88 -42.01 4.56
C LEU A 4 -15.89 -41.00 5.16
N HIS A 5 -15.29 -41.34 6.30
CA HIS A 5 -14.14 -40.63 6.84
C HIS A 5 -12.93 -41.14 6.06
N LEU A 6 -12.37 -40.30 5.20
CA LEU A 6 -11.12 -40.58 4.49
C LEU A 6 -10.08 -39.63 5.06
N ASP A 7 -9.29 -40.12 6.01
CA ASP A 7 -8.09 -39.42 6.47
C ASP A 7 -6.96 -39.81 5.50
N LEU A 8 -6.51 -38.82 4.73
CA LEU A 8 -5.50 -38.94 3.69
C LEU A 8 -4.26 -38.16 4.12
N THR A 9 -3.12 -38.84 4.17
CA THR A 9 -1.82 -38.19 4.34
C THR A 9 -1.14 -38.11 2.98
N VAL A 10 -0.68 -36.91 2.59
CA VAL A 10 0.07 -36.68 1.35
C VAL A 10 1.52 -36.37 1.70
N ASP A 11 2.42 -37.27 1.36
CA ASP A 11 3.87 -37.07 1.53
C ASP A 11 4.51 -36.71 0.19
N VAL A 12 5.46 -35.77 0.23
CA VAL A 12 6.27 -35.37 -0.91
C VAL A 12 7.71 -35.81 -0.68
N LYS A 13 8.22 -36.68 -1.55
CA LYS A 13 9.59 -37.20 -1.48
C LYS A 13 10.42 -36.70 -2.66
N THR A 14 11.69 -36.40 -2.40
CA THR A 14 12.70 -36.08 -3.43
C THR A 14 13.47 -37.35 -3.79
N GLU A 15 13.49 -37.71 -5.07
CA GLU A 15 14.32 -38.81 -5.56
C GLU A 15 15.45 -38.31 -6.43
N TYR A 16 16.67 -38.78 -6.16
CA TYR A 16 17.85 -38.52 -6.98
C TYR A 16 18.12 -39.73 -7.89
N PRO A 17 18.41 -39.53 -9.18
CA PRO A 17 18.75 -40.63 -10.07
C PRO A 17 20.13 -41.22 -9.72
N THR A 18 20.24 -42.55 -9.75
CA THR A 18 21.54 -43.24 -9.77
C THR A 18 22.30 -42.86 -11.04
N THR A 19 23.55 -42.45 -10.85
CA THR A 19 24.44 -41.84 -11.83
C THR A 19 24.56 -42.63 -13.14
N GLU A 20 24.26 -42.00 -14.27
CA GLU A 20 24.95 -42.22 -15.55
C GLU A 20 24.91 -40.96 -16.42
N SER A 21 25.99 -40.80 -17.20
CA SER A 21 26.61 -39.59 -17.76
C SER A 21 25.75 -38.56 -18.50
N ALA A 22 26.10 -37.29 -18.28
CA ALA A 22 25.59 -36.07 -18.90
C ALA A 22 25.94 -35.89 -20.40
N LYS A 23 25.08 -35.18 -21.13
CA LYS A 23 25.43 -34.39 -22.32
C LYS A 23 24.65 -33.06 -22.35
N GLU A 24 25.36 -31.98 -22.63
CA GLU A 24 24.91 -30.58 -22.66
C GLU A 24 24.07 -30.25 -23.92
N SER A 25 23.25 -29.18 -23.82
CA SER A 25 22.59 -28.52 -24.94
C SER A 25 22.66 -26.99 -24.79
N PRO A 26 22.72 -26.20 -25.89
CA PRO A 26 23.06 -24.77 -25.86
C PRO A 26 21.87 -23.79 -25.74
N THR A 27 22.23 -22.52 -25.61
CA THR A 27 21.51 -21.26 -25.28
C THR A 27 20.70 -20.58 -26.41
N SER A 28 19.63 -19.84 -26.05
CA SER A 28 19.24 -18.47 -26.52
C SER A 28 17.78 -18.13 -26.12
N GLU A 29 17.50 -17.14 -25.27
CA GLU A 29 17.07 -15.75 -25.57
C GLU A 29 15.72 -15.57 -26.33
N HIS A 30 14.71 -14.98 -25.65
CA HIS A 30 14.06 -13.70 -26.01
C HIS A 30 12.94 -13.34 -25.00
N ALA A 31 12.94 -12.09 -24.54
CA ALA A 31 11.92 -11.49 -23.67
C ALA A 31 10.96 -10.62 -24.48
N GLN A 32 9.66 -10.65 -24.15
CA GLN A 32 8.70 -9.60 -24.49
C GLN A 32 7.75 -9.32 -23.33
N ASP A 33 7.68 -8.04 -22.95
CA ASP A 33 6.80 -7.42 -21.95
C ASP A 33 5.33 -7.43 -22.37
N PHE A 34 4.40 -7.77 -21.46
CA PHE A 34 3.04 -7.21 -21.41
C PHE A 34 2.42 -7.31 -20.00
N SER A 35 1.75 -6.24 -19.56
CA SER A 35 1.08 -6.05 -18.25
C SER A 35 -0.10 -7.01 -18.00
N PRO A 36 -0.37 -7.49 -16.75
CA PRO A 36 -1.41 -8.49 -16.52
C PRO A 36 -2.74 -7.92 -15.95
N ASN A 37 -3.85 -8.45 -16.48
CA ASN A 37 -5.17 -8.53 -15.85
C ASN A 37 -5.31 -9.86 -15.08
N PHE A 38 -6.21 -9.89 -14.10
CA PHE A 38 -6.32 -10.91 -13.03
C PHE A 38 -6.86 -12.29 -13.48
N ASP A 39 -7.49 -12.41 -14.65
CA ASP A 39 -8.03 -13.69 -15.16
C ASP A 39 -6.99 -14.54 -15.92
N ASP A 40 -5.76 -14.03 -16.04
CA ASP A 40 -4.74 -14.52 -16.97
C ASP A 40 -3.66 -15.37 -16.27
N PHE A 41 -3.94 -15.87 -15.05
CA PHE A 41 -3.01 -16.70 -14.26
C PHE A 41 -3.23 -18.20 -14.48
N GLU A 42 -4.44 -18.62 -14.86
CA GLU A 42 -4.77 -20.04 -15.07
C GLU A 42 -4.27 -20.60 -16.41
N ASP A 43 -4.21 -19.78 -17.47
CA ASP A 43 -3.73 -20.22 -18.80
C ASP A 43 -2.19 -20.17 -18.92
N ARG A 44 -1.51 -19.30 -18.16
CA ARG A 44 -0.03 -19.19 -18.20
C ARG A 44 0.71 -20.45 -17.71
N PHE A 45 0.11 -21.23 -16.82
CA PHE A 45 0.66 -22.53 -16.39
C PHE A 45 0.39 -23.66 -17.38
N GLN A 46 -0.48 -23.43 -18.36
CA GLN A 46 -0.90 -24.44 -19.32
C GLN A 46 -0.03 -24.40 -20.59
N GLU A 47 0.35 -23.20 -21.08
CA GLU A 47 1.15 -23.04 -22.31
C GLU A 47 2.64 -23.39 -22.14
N GLU A 48 3.27 -23.15 -20.98
CA GLU A 48 4.68 -23.53 -20.75
C GLU A 48 4.88 -25.05 -20.51
N LYS A 49 3.80 -25.80 -20.26
CA LYS A 49 3.88 -27.21 -19.86
C LYS A 49 3.86 -28.20 -21.02
N GLU A 50 3.49 -27.79 -22.23
CA GLU A 50 3.39 -28.71 -23.37
C GLU A 50 4.75 -29.08 -23.99
N ASN A 51 5.85 -28.43 -23.63
CA ASN A 51 7.17 -28.69 -24.24
C ASN A 51 8.29 -29.21 -23.32
N LEU A 52 8.00 -29.59 -22.07
CA LEU A 52 9.01 -30.15 -21.17
C LEU A 52 8.55 -31.48 -20.58
N LEU A 53 8.64 -32.53 -21.39
CA LEU A 53 8.77 -33.89 -20.86
C LEU A 53 9.95 -33.91 -19.88
N PRO A 54 9.78 -34.39 -18.63
CA PRO A 54 10.89 -34.45 -17.68
C PRO A 54 12.04 -35.24 -18.30
N ARG A 55 13.20 -34.58 -18.43
CA ARG A 55 14.44 -35.23 -18.90
C ARG A 55 14.68 -36.43 -17.99
N ARG A 56 14.67 -37.65 -18.55
CA ARG A 56 14.96 -38.89 -17.81
C ARG A 56 16.32 -38.70 -17.10
N GLY A 57 16.30 -38.47 -15.78
CA GLY A 57 17.52 -38.26 -14.98
C GLY A 57 17.62 -36.95 -14.20
N SER A 58 16.58 -36.12 -14.07
CA SER A 58 16.57 -35.00 -13.10
C SER A 58 15.89 -35.39 -11.77
N PRO A 59 16.29 -34.79 -10.63
CA PRO A 59 15.54 -34.95 -9.39
C PRO A 59 14.10 -34.48 -9.60
N HIS A 60 13.14 -35.29 -9.20
CA HIS A 60 11.71 -34.99 -9.36
C HIS A 60 10.97 -35.24 -8.05
N LEU A 61 9.84 -34.55 -7.90
CA LEU A 61 8.96 -34.73 -6.76
C LEU A 61 8.06 -35.95 -6.99
N ARG A 62 7.90 -36.73 -5.94
CA ARG A 62 7.01 -37.88 -5.91
C ARG A 62 5.98 -37.66 -4.81
N PHE A 63 4.71 -37.82 -5.18
CA PHE A 63 3.56 -37.66 -4.32
C PHE A 63 3.05 -39.04 -3.92
N GLU A 64 2.99 -39.29 -2.61
CA GLU A 64 2.44 -40.51 -2.03
C GLU A 64 1.22 -40.17 -1.19
N ILE A 65 0.10 -40.82 -1.47
CA ILE A 65 -1.15 -40.68 -0.73
C ILE A 65 -1.41 -42.02 -0.05
N ILE A 66 -1.48 -41.96 1.28
CA ILE A 66 -1.77 -43.11 2.13
C ILE A 66 -3.05 -42.80 2.90
N SER A 67 -3.95 -43.77 3.01
CA SER A 67 -5.07 -43.71 3.92
C SER A 67 -5.00 -44.82 4.97
N GLU A 68 -5.59 -44.56 6.14
CA GLU A 68 -5.66 -45.51 7.25
C GLU A 68 -6.44 -46.79 6.90
N ASP A 69 -7.30 -46.74 5.88
CA ASP A 69 -8.05 -47.88 5.36
C ASP A 69 -7.23 -48.83 4.47
N GLY A 70 -5.92 -48.55 4.30
CA GLY A 70 -4.99 -49.33 3.50
C GLY A 70 -4.87 -48.88 2.05
N PHE A 71 -5.53 -47.78 1.66
CA PHE A 71 -5.34 -47.20 0.34
C PHE A 71 -3.93 -46.60 0.17
N TYR A 72 -3.27 -46.91 -0.95
CA TYR A 72 -1.97 -46.37 -1.33
C TYR A 72 -1.96 -45.94 -2.80
N ALA A 73 -1.56 -44.70 -3.06
CA ALA A 73 -1.32 -44.20 -4.41
C ALA A 73 -0.04 -43.38 -4.49
N GLN A 74 0.73 -43.60 -5.56
CA GLN A 74 1.96 -42.87 -5.82
C GLN A 74 1.92 -42.28 -7.23
N SER A 75 2.40 -41.05 -7.42
CA SER A 75 2.56 -40.41 -8.73
C SER A 75 3.71 -39.41 -8.73
N ASP A 76 4.23 -39.13 -9.91
CA ASP A 76 5.17 -38.03 -10.22
C ASP A 76 4.52 -36.63 -10.29
N SER A 77 3.20 -36.56 -10.14
CA SER A 77 2.42 -35.32 -10.23
C SER A 77 1.29 -35.33 -9.21
N ALA A 78 1.02 -34.18 -8.58
CA ALA A 78 -0.08 -34.02 -7.64
C ALA A 78 -1.43 -34.35 -8.31
N ASP A 79 -1.62 -33.92 -9.56
CA ASP A 79 -2.82 -34.23 -10.35
C ASP A 79 -2.98 -35.74 -10.57
N GLY A 80 -1.89 -36.46 -10.87
CA GLY A 80 -1.90 -37.90 -11.07
C GLY A 80 -2.21 -38.68 -9.79
N ALA A 81 -1.67 -38.23 -8.64
CA ALA A 81 -1.94 -38.85 -7.35
C ALA A 81 -3.41 -38.67 -6.94
N TRP A 82 -3.95 -37.45 -7.06
CA TRP A 82 -5.35 -37.17 -6.75
C TRP A 82 -6.34 -37.82 -7.72
N ARG A 83 -5.98 -37.99 -9.00
CA ARG A 83 -6.81 -38.73 -9.97
C ARG A 83 -7.04 -40.18 -9.53
N LYS A 84 -6.00 -40.86 -9.02
CA LYS A 84 -6.11 -42.23 -8.50
C LYS A 84 -7.06 -42.32 -7.30
N VAL A 85 -7.01 -41.34 -6.40
CA VAL A 85 -7.95 -41.24 -5.26
C VAL A 85 -9.39 -41.08 -5.77
N VAL A 86 -9.60 -40.15 -6.71
CA VAL A 86 -10.92 -39.86 -7.27
C VAL A 86 -11.53 -41.09 -7.95
N GLU A 87 -10.75 -41.79 -8.78
CA GLU A 87 -11.18 -43.03 -9.44
C GLU A 87 -11.62 -44.08 -8.42
N LYS A 88 -10.84 -44.27 -7.35
CA LYS A 88 -11.13 -45.25 -6.30
C LYS A 88 -12.36 -44.89 -5.47
N VAL A 89 -12.55 -43.62 -5.17
CA VAL A 89 -13.77 -43.13 -4.50
C VAL A 89 -14.99 -43.33 -5.41
N GLN A 90 -14.88 -43.09 -6.72
CA GLN A 90 -15.96 -43.34 -7.68
C GLN A 90 -16.31 -44.83 -7.79
N GLU A 91 -15.30 -45.72 -7.81
CA GLU A 91 -15.48 -47.17 -7.78
C GLU A 91 -16.24 -47.60 -6.51
N ALA A 92 -15.79 -47.17 -5.33
CA ALA A 92 -16.42 -47.49 -4.04
C ALA A 92 -17.87 -46.98 -3.94
N ARG A 93 -18.13 -45.78 -4.48
CA ARG A 93 -19.49 -45.22 -4.58
C ARG A 93 -20.36 -46.01 -5.54
N GLY A 94 -19.80 -46.48 -6.66
CA GLY A 94 -20.49 -47.35 -7.62
C GLY A 94 -20.92 -48.66 -6.98
N VAL A 95 -20.02 -49.33 -6.26
CA VAL A 95 -20.30 -50.57 -5.50
C VAL A 95 -21.39 -50.33 -4.45
N SER A 96 -21.37 -49.17 -3.78
CA SER A 96 -22.34 -48.80 -2.74
C SER A 96 -23.65 -48.21 -3.30
N ARG A 97 -23.85 -48.20 -4.63
CA ARG A 97 -25.01 -47.59 -5.33
C ARG A 97 -25.27 -46.13 -4.94
N LEU A 98 -24.21 -45.38 -4.63
CA LEU A 98 -24.28 -43.96 -4.34
C LEU A 98 -24.17 -43.13 -5.63
N ARG A 99 -24.74 -41.93 -5.62
CA ARG A 99 -24.67 -41.00 -6.76
C ARG A 99 -23.22 -40.68 -7.12
N GLN A 100 -22.87 -40.76 -8.39
CA GLN A 100 -21.56 -40.35 -8.88
C GLN A 100 -21.33 -38.84 -8.68
N LEU A 101 -20.10 -38.48 -8.28
CA LEU A 101 -19.70 -37.09 -8.09
C LEU A 101 -18.92 -36.62 -9.32
N SER A 102 -19.12 -35.36 -9.72
CA SER A 102 -18.27 -34.73 -10.72
C SER A 102 -17.02 -34.19 -10.06
N PHE A 103 -15.87 -34.54 -10.62
CA PHE A 103 -14.56 -34.03 -10.19
C PHE A 103 -13.93 -33.15 -11.29
N SER A 104 -14.75 -32.67 -12.23
CA SER A 104 -14.32 -31.74 -13.29
C SER A 104 -13.74 -30.46 -12.68
N GLY A 105 -12.46 -30.18 -12.94
CA GLY A 105 -11.77 -28.98 -12.44
C GLY A 105 -10.99 -29.16 -11.13
N LEU A 106 -10.93 -30.36 -10.55
CA LEU A 106 -10.08 -30.62 -9.38
C LEU A 106 -8.63 -30.82 -9.80
N LYS A 107 -7.87 -29.72 -9.79
CA LYS A 107 -6.41 -29.73 -9.89
C LYS A 107 -5.81 -30.15 -8.54
N GLY A 108 -4.75 -30.95 -8.55
CA GLY A 108 -4.05 -31.45 -7.38
C GLY A 108 -3.50 -30.34 -6.49
N ALA A 109 -3.08 -29.21 -7.07
CA ALA A 109 -2.67 -28.02 -6.31
C ALA A 109 -3.82 -27.43 -5.46
N ARG A 110 -5.06 -27.49 -5.96
CA ARG A 110 -6.25 -27.06 -5.23
C ARG A 110 -6.58 -28.01 -4.10
N MET A 111 -6.44 -29.32 -4.33
CA MET A 111 -6.65 -30.36 -3.31
C MET A 111 -5.60 -30.31 -2.20
N LEU A 112 -4.39 -29.86 -2.50
CA LEU A 112 -3.32 -29.64 -1.51
C LEU A 112 -3.50 -28.33 -0.71
N GLY A 113 -4.42 -27.46 -1.11
CA GLY A 113 -4.69 -26.19 -0.42
C GLY A 113 -3.63 -25.10 -0.66
N VAL A 114 -2.60 -25.36 -1.46
CA VAL A 114 -1.49 -24.42 -1.72
C VAL A 114 -1.88 -23.22 -2.57
N LEU A 115 -3.10 -23.21 -3.15
CA LEU A 115 -3.65 -22.07 -3.87
C LEU A 115 -4.38 -21.07 -2.97
N HIS A 116 -4.51 -21.35 -1.67
CA HIS A 116 -5.19 -20.45 -0.75
C HIS A 116 -4.29 -19.26 -0.40
N ASP A 117 -4.80 -18.03 -0.51
CA ASP A 117 -4.05 -16.79 -0.26
C ASP A 117 -3.27 -16.80 1.06
N ALA A 118 -3.90 -17.25 2.16
CA ALA A 118 -3.23 -17.34 3.46
C ALA A 118 -2.04 -18.34 3.46
N VAL A 119 -2.14 -19.44 2.71
CA VAL A 119 -1.05 -20.42 2.59
C VAL A 119 0.06 -19.86 1.71
N LEU A 120 -0.29 -19.23 0.59
CA LEU A 120 0.67 -18.54 -0.28
C LEU A 120 1.43 -17.44 0.47
N PHE A 121 0.72 -16.61 1.25
CA PHE A 121 1.32 -15.58 2.10
C PHE A 121 2.38 -16.16 3.05
N LEU A 122 2.09 -17.31 3.69
CA LEU A 122 3.03 -17.98 4.59
C LEU A 122 4.18 -18.67 3.85
N LEU A 123 3.92 -19.29 2.69
CA LEU A 123 4.93 -19.95 1.87
C LEU A 123 5.96 -18.95 1.33
N GLU A 124 5.51 -17.76 0.93
CA GLU A 124 6.38 -16.67 0.48
C GLU A 124 7.30 -16.13 1.59
N GLN A 125 6.96 -16.35 2.86
CA GLN A 125 7.78 -15.96 4.01
C GLN A 125 8.80 -17.02 4.44
N LEU A 126 8.81 -18.21 3.81
CA LEU A 126 9.76 -19.25 4.17
C LEU A 126 11.18 -18.86 3.77
N SER A 127 12.12 -19.09 4.68
CA SER A 127 13.55 -18.84 4.45
C SER A 127 14.05 -19.65 3.25
N GLY A 128 14.64 -18.99 2.24
CA GLY A 128 15.08 -19.64 1.01
C GLY A 128 14.10 -19.50 -0.15
N GLY A 129 12.87 -19.00 0.09
CA GLY A 129 11.86 -18.75 -0.94
C GLY A 129 12.34 -17.76 -1.99
N GLU A 130 13.17 -16.80 -1.61
CA GLU A 130 13.79 -15.81 -2.49
C GLU A 130 14.66 -16.41 -3.62
N ARG A 131 14.99 -17.71 -3.52
CA ARG A 131 15.75 -18.46 -4.54
C ARG A 131 14.86 -19.17 -5.55
N CYS A 132 13.53 -19.12 -5.40
CA CYS A 132 12.57 -19.75 -6.31
C CYS A 132 12.53 -19.01 -7.65
N ARG A 133 13.27 -19.52 -8.63
CA ARG A 133 13.22 -19.03 -10.02
C ARG A 133 11.97 -19.59 -10.72
N GLY A 134 11.17 -18.71 -11.32
CA GLY A 134 9.94 -19.09 -12.03
C GLY A 134 8.64 -18.98 -11.23
N TYR A 135 8.70 -18.53 -9.97
CA TYR A 135 7.52 -18.15 -9.20
C TYR A 135 7.49 -16.64 -8.97
N LYS A 136 6.36 -16.00 -9.29
CA LYS A 136 6.17 -14.56 -9.04
C LYS A 136 5.46 -14.38 -7.71
N PHE A 137 6.15 -13.76 -6.76
CA PHE A 137 5.62 -13.44 -5.44
C PHE A 137 4.46 -12.46 -5.54
N LEU A 138 3.35 -12.79 -4.86
CA LEU A 138 2.10 -12.02 -4.87
C LEU A 138 1.99 -11.11 -3.65
N PHE A 139 2.43 -11.58 -2.47
CA PHE A 139 2.30 -10.86 -1.20
C PHE A 139 3.59 -10.21 -0.74
N HIS A 140 4.74 -10.81 -1.06
CA HIS A 140 6.07 -10.33 -0.74
C HIS A 140 6.88 -10.15 -2.02
N PRO A 141 6.50 -9.18 -2.88
CA PRO A 141 7.25 -8.92 -4.10
C PRO A 141 8.72 -8.73 -3.75
N GLN A 142 9.55 -9.63 -4.26
CA GLN A 142 10.98 -9.54 -4.15
C GLN A 142 11.38 -8.17 -4.70
N GLU A 143 12.08 -7.36 -3.90
CA GLU A 143 12.72 -6.15 -4.41
C GLU A 143 13.62 -6.62 -5.54
N VAL A 144 13.18 -6.36 -6.77
CA VAL A 144 13.89 -6.74 -7.98
C VAL A 144 15.30 -6.19 -7.83
N GLU A 145 16.27 -7.06 -8.14
CA GLU A 145 17.71 -6.80 -8.21
C GLU A 145 18.02 -5.31 -8.36
N GLU A 146 18.89 -4.80 -7.46
CA GLU A 146 19.53 -3.49 -7.54
C GLU A 146 19.50 -2.98 -8.98
N GLU A 147 18.64 -1.98 -9.25
CA GLU A 147 18.56 -1.35 -10.58
C GLU A 147 19.99 -1.15 -11.07
N GLU A 148 20.37 -1.86 -12.14
CA GLU A 148 21.72 -1.84 -12.67
C GLU A 148 22.12 -0.36 -12.82
N LEU A 149 23.05 0.09 -11.97
CA LEU A 149 23.28 1.52 -11.77
C LEU A 149 23.59 2.14 -13.12
N VAL A 150 22.69 3.01 -13.60
CA VAL A 150 22.81 3.61 -14.92
C VAL A 150 24.16 4.34 -14.99
N ILE A 151 25.07 3.81 -15.80
CA ILE A 151 26.38 4.42 -16.00
C ILE A 151 26.15 5.80 -16.61
N ASN A 152 26.66 6.83 -15.93
CA ASN A 152 26.58 8.21 -16.40
C ASN A 152 27.01 8.29 -17.88
N PRO A 153 26.16 8.79 -18.80
CA PRO A 153 26.46 8.85 -20.24
C PRO A 153 27.74 9.62 -20.58
N SER A 154 28.13 10.55 -19.71
CA SER A 154 29.30 11.42 -19.85
C SER A 154 30.57 10.83 -19.25
N GLY A 155 30.49 9.63 -18.64
CA GLY A 155 31.62 8.93 -18.01
C GLY A 155 32.21 9.62 -16.76
N CYS A 156 31.69 10.80 -16.38
CA CYS A 156 32.15 11.56 -15.23
C CYS A 156 31.00 12.43 -14.66
N ALA A 157 30.74 12.33 -13.36
CA ALA A 157 29.71 13.12 -12.69
C ALA A 157 29.93 14.65 -12.79
N ARG A 158 31.15 15.09 -13.12
CA ARG A 158 31.50 16.52 -13.23
C ARG A 158 31.30 17.10 -14.64
N SER A 159 31.12 16.27 -15.67
CA SER A 159 30.92 16.72 -17.05
C SER A 159 29.45 16.79 -17.47
N GLU A 160 28.52 16.36 -16.61
CA GLU A 160 27.09 16.46 -16.92
C GLU A 160 26.62 17.92 -16.92
N PHE A 161 25.79 18.25 -17.91
CA PHE A 161 25.13 19.54 -17.98
C PHE A 161 24.05 19.62 -16.91
N TYR A 162 24.31 20.34 -15.82
CA TYR A 162 23.32 20.57 -14.77
C TYR A 162 22.26 21.56 -15.24
N VAL A 163 21.15 21.04 -15.78
CA VAL A 163 19.94 21.84 -16.00
C VAL A 163 19.30 22.08 -14.65
N ARG A 164 19.56 23.24 -14.05
CA ARG A 164 18.84 23.66 -12.86
C ARG A 164 17.36 23.75 -13.24
N LYS A 165 16.53 22.83 -12.74
CA LYS A 165 15.07 22.97 -12.82
C LYS A 165 14.75 24.28 -12.09
N CYS A 166 14.43 25.34 -12.84
CA CYS A 166 13.93 26.60 -12.30
C CYS A 166 12.56 26.35 -11.69
N THR A 167 12.54 25.73 -10.51
CA THR A 167 11.36 25.65 -9.68
C THR A 167 11.36 26.93 -8.85
N PHE A 168 10.52 27.88 -9.22
CA PHE A 168 10.26 29.06 -8.40
C PHE A 168 9.38 28.62 -7.21
N ASP A 169 9.92 27.75 -6.36
CA ASP A 169 9.25 27.24 -5.17
C ASP A 169 9.96 27.76 -3.92
N MET A 170 9.34 28.77 -3.30
CA MET A 170 9.79 29.41 -2.07
C MET A 170 9.95 28.41 -0.90
N PHE A 171 9.32 27.24 -0.98
CA PHE A 171 9.29 26.23 0.07
C PHE A 171 10.06 24.96 -0.28
N ASN A 172 10.84 24.95 -1.37
CA ASN A 172 11.52 23.74 -1.83
C ASN A 172 12.47 23.15 -0.77
N PHE A 173 13.05 23.99 0.10
CA PHE A 173 13.90 23.55 1.21
C PHE A 173 13.19 22.60 2.20
N LEU A 174 11.86 22.65 2.30
CA LEU A 174 11.07 21.76 3.16
C LEU A 174 10.91 20.35 2.56
N ALA A 175 11.12 20.19 1.26
CA ALA A 175 11.11 18.90 0.57
C ALA A 175 12.52 18.30 0.39
N SER A 176 13.53 18.86 1.07
CA SER A 176 14.92 18.37 1.00
C SER A 176 15.00 16.90 1.41
N GLN A 177 15.77 16.13 0.63
CA GLN A 177 16.03 14.70 0.89
C GLN A 177 16.76 14.46 2.21
N HIS A 178 17.40 15.49 2.77
CA HIS A 178 18.09 15.42 4.07
C HIS A 178 17.15 15.58 5.28
N ARG A 179 15.87 15.91 5.08
CA ARG A 179 14.87 15.88 6.16
C ARG A 179 14.29 14.48 6.26
N THR A 180 14.73 13.72 7.26
CA THR A 180 14.17 12.40 7.56
C THR A 180 12.80 12.55 8.23
N LEU A 181 11.85 11.72 7.80
CA LEU A 181 10.55 11.63 8.46
C LEU A 181 10.73 11.10 9.89
N PRO A 182 9.88 11.49 10.84
CA PRO A 182 9.82 10.82 12.14
C PRO A 182 9.54 9.33 11.93
N GLU A 183 10.34 8.45 12.54
CA GLU A 183 10.11 7.01 12.47
C GLU A 183 8.73 6.64 13.06
N LEU A 184 8.05 5.72 12.38
CA LEU A 184 6.83 5.07 12.88
C LEU A 184 7.22 4.17 14.04
N CYS A 185 7.21 4.74 15.25
CA CYS A 185 7.55 3.99 16.46
C CYS A 185 6.41 3.03 16.80
N SER A 186 6.65 1.72 16.67
CA SER A 186 5.66 0.67 16.91
C SER A 186 5.66 0.12 18.34
N TYR A 187 6.60 0.50 19.22
CA TYR A 187 6.64 -0.01 20.60
C TYR A 187 7.18 1.00 21.63
N GLU A 188 6.42 1.14 22.71
CA GLU A 188 6.75 1.53 24.09
C GLU A 188 8.15 2.13 24.36
N GLU A 189 8.35 3.41 24.06
CA GLU A 189 9.30 4.23 24.81
C GLU A 189 8.51 5.14 25.78
N GLU A 190 8.32 4.64 27.00
CA GLU A 190 7.57 5.29 28.07
C GLU A 190 8.17 6.66 28.50
N GLU A 191 9.43 6.95 28.13
CA GLU A 191 10.15 8.13 28.62
C GLU A 191 9.75 9.46 27.93
N GLU A 192 9.41 9.45 26.63
CA GLU A 192 8.88 10.64 25.93
C GLU A 192 7.39 10.88 26.23
N GLU A 193 6.69 9.85 26.71
CA GLU A 193 5.25 9.91 27.01
C GLU A 193 4.93 10.78 28.25
N VAL A 194 5.87 10.93 29.19
CA VAL A 194 5.63 11.61 30.48
C VAL A 194 5.48 13.13 30.34
N GLN A 195 6.23 13.79 29.44
CA GLN A 195 6.03 15.22 29.16
C GLN A 195 4.77 15.49 28.34
N LEU A 196 4.43 14.58 27.40
CA LEU A 196 3.24 14.69 26.55
C LEU A 196 1.92 14.36 27.27
N LYS A 197 1.95 13.56 28.35
CA LYS A 197 0.78 13.36 29.23
C LYS A 197 0.31 14.67 29.89
N SER A 198 1.20 15.64 30.11
CA SER A 198 0.84 16.95 30.65
C SER A 198 0.04 17.79 29.65
N THR A 199 0.39 17.73 28.36
CA THR A 199 -0.34 18.43 27.28
C THR A 199 -1.67 17.75 26.94
N ARG A 200 -1.81 16.42 27.11
CA ARG A 200 -3.10 15.70 26.95
C ARG A 200 -4.22 16.27 27.84
N ARG A 201 -3.90 16.75 29.05
CA ARG A 201 -4.93 17.31 29.96
C ARG A 201 -5.53 18.63 29.43
N ALA A 202 -4.75 19.44 28.69
CA ALA A 202 -5.15 20.77 28.27
C ALA A 202 -5.82 20.83 26.88
N THR A 203 -5.65 19.80 26.04
CA THR A 203 -6.45 19.59 24.81
C THR A 203 -7.61 18.61 25.01
N SER A 204 -7.83 18.15 26.25
CA SER A 204 -8.93 17.24 26.61
C SER A 204 -10.28 17.73 26.09
N LEU A 205 -11.10 16.79 25.63
CA LEU A 205 -12.38 17.08 24.98
C LEU A 205 -13.33 17.88 25.88
N ASP A 206 -13.17 17.75 27.20
CA ASP A 206 -14.04 18.30 28.23
C ASP A 206 -13.81 19.79 28.52
N LEU A 207 -12.68 20.36 28.07
CA LEU A 207 -12.40 21.78 28.25
C LEU A 207 -13.15 22.64 27.22
N PRO A 208 -13.65 23.84 27.61
CA PRO A 208 -14.17 24.84 26.70
C PRO A 208 -13.26 25.13 25.50
N MET A 209 -13.87 25.33 24.32
CA MET A 209 -13.17 25.54 23.04
C MET A 209 -12.04 26.57 23.10
N ALA A 210 -12.29 27.72 23.73
CA ALA A 210 -11.32 28.81 23.82
C ALA A 210 -10.05 28.41 24.59
N MET A 211 -10.17 27.62 25.66
CA MET A 211 -9.01 27.13 26.42
C MET A 211 -8.18 26.14 25.60
N ARG A 212 -8.85 25.20 24.93
CA ARG A 212 -8.17 24.24 24.05
C ARG A 212 -7.45 24.95 22.90
N PHE A 213 -8.06 25.98 22.33
CA PHE A 213 -7.47 26.78 21.27
C PHE A 213 -6.23 27.57 21.71
N ARG A 214 -6.27 28.16 22.92
CA ARG A 214 -5.08 28.83 23.49
C ARG A 214 -3.93 27.86 23.69
N HIS A 215 -4.22 26.64 24.14
CA HIS A 215 -3.21 25.60 24.32
C HIS A 215 -2.67 25.09 22.97
N LEU A 216 -3.54 24.89 21.98
CA LEU A 216 -3.19 24.50 20.61
C LEU A 216 -2.11 25.40 20.01
N LYS A 217 -2.25 26.74 20.17
CA LYS A 217 -1.26 27.70 19.65
C LYS A 217 0.14 27.51 20.23
N LYS A 218 0.25 26.96 21.44
CA LYS A 218 1.53 26.66 22.08
C LYS A 218 2.09 25.32 21.59
N THR A 219 1.27 24.29 21.48
CA THR A 219 1.73 22.92 21.18
C THR A 219 1.83 22.57 19.71
N SER A 220 1.13 23.27 18.81
CA SER A 220 1.04 22.87 17.40
C SER A 220 2.39 22.84 16.68
N LYS A 221 3.32 23.74 17.03
CA LYS A 221 4.66 23.81 16.41
C LYS A 221 5.54 22.59 16.70
N GLU A 222 5.35 21.98 17.85
CA GLU A 222 6.10 20.80 18.29
C GLU A 222 5.39 19.51 17.86
N ALA A 223 4.06 19.53 17.77
CA ALA A 223 3.24 18.36 17.45
C ALA A 223 3.34 17.90 15.99
N VAL A 224 3.62 18.79 15.04
CA VAL A 224 3.66 18.48 13.61
C VAL A 224 4.94 18.97 12.93
N GLY A 225 5.23 18.40 11.76
CA GLY A 225 6.34 18.81 10.91
C GLY A 225 6.03 18.67 9.43
N VAL A 226 6.67 19.47 8.61
CA VAL A 226 6.52 19.41 7.15
C VAL A 226 7.68 18.60 6.58
N TYR A 227 7.33 17.60 5.78
CA TYR A 227 8.27 16.69 5.11
C TYR A 227 7.79 16.42 3.69
N ARG A 228 8.59 15.69 2.91
CA ARG A 228 8.20 15.23 1.58
C ARG A 228 7.02 14.26 1.68
N SER A 229 6.00 14.44 0.85
CA SER A 229 4.81 13.59 0.81
C SER A 229 4.83 12.66 -0.41
N ALA A 230 4.21 11.50 -0.26
CA ALA A 230 3.93 10.58 -1.37
C ALA A 230 2.76 11.06 -2.24
N ILE A 231 1.81 11.82 -1.67
CA ILE A 231 0.62 12.32 -2.39
C ILE A 231 1.02 13.46 -3.33
N HIS A 232 1.61 14.51 -2.77
CA HIS A 232 1.97 15.69 -3.55
C HIS A 232 3.03 16.54 -2.83
N GLY A 233 4.23 16.62 -3.40
CA GLY A 233 5.29 17.55 -2.98
C GLY A 233 5.66 17.44 -1.50
N ARG A 234 4.96 18.19 -0.66
CA ARG A 234 5.14 18.26 0.79
C ARG A 234 3.85 17.88 1.50
N GLY A 235 3.99 17.18 2.62
CA GLY A 235 2.89 16.81 3.51
C GLY A 235 3.16 17.30 4.92
N LEU A 236 2.09 17.38 5.71
CA LEU A 236 2.19 17.62 7.15
C LEU A 236 2.11 16.29 7.88
N PHE A 237 3.16 15.97 8.63
CA PHE A 237 3.28 14.73 9.40
C PHE A 237 3.21 15.02 10.89
N CYS A 238 2.66 14.09 11.64
CA CYS A 238 2.65 14.18 13.10
C CYS A 238 3.99 13.70 13.70
N LYS A 239 4.47 14.45 14.69
CA LYS A 239 5.70 14.13 15.45
C LYS A 239 5.42 13.43 16.77
N ARG A 240 4.14 13.37 17.16
CA ARG A 240 3.65 12.68 18.35
C ARG A 240 2.35 11.95 18.01
N ASN A 241 1.95 11.05 18.90
CA ASN A 241 0.64 10.43 18.83
C ASN A 241 -0.44 11.47 19.13
N ILE A 242 -1.50 11.44 18.33
CA ILE A 242 -2.66 12.33 18.39
C ILE A 242 -3.89 11.48 18.63
N ASP A 243 -4.65 11.82 19.66
CA ASP A 243 -5.86 11.09 20.02
C ASP A 243 -7.05 11.54 19.16
N VAL A 244 -8.06 10.66 19.04
CA VAL A 244 -9.29 10.97 18.29
C VAL A 244 -10.00 12.21 18.85
N GLY A 245 -10.44 13.12 17.97
CA GLY A 245 -11.14 14.35 18.34
C GLY A 245 -10.25 15.48 18.88
N GLU A 246 -8.94 15.27 19.00
CA GLU A 246 -7.98 16.30 19.42
C GLU A 246 -7.83 17.40 18.35
N MET A 247 -7.57 18.64 18.79
CA MET A 247 -7.17 19.73 17.90
C MET A 247 -5.69 19.58 17.52
N VAL A 248 -5.40 19.55 16.22
CA VAL A 248 -4.06 19.31 15.70
C VAL A 248 -3.33 20.60 15.38
N ILE A 249 -3.93 21.44 14.53
CA ILE A 249 -3.36 22.72 14.11
C ILE A 249 -4.47 23.66 13.63
N GLU A 250 -4.27 24.96 13.82
CA GLU A 250 -5.10 26.00 13.22
C GLU A 250 -4.66 26.23 11.77
N TYR A 251 -5.59 26.41 10.83
CA TYR A 251 -5.25 26.91 9.50
C TYR A 251 -5.19 28.44 9.56
N SER A 252 -3.99 29.00 9.71
CA SER A 252 -3.78 30.44 9.88
C SER A 252 -3.29 31.08 8.58
N GLY A 253 -3.81 32.27 8.29
CA GLY A 253 -3.38 33.13 7.18
C GLY A 253 -4.01 34.50 7.24
N ILE A 254 -4.02 35.24 6.13
CA ILE A 254 -4.70 36.54 6.05
C ILE A 254 -6.17 36.31 5.70
N VAL A 255 -7.07 36.78 6.55
CA VAL A 255 -8.51 36.80 6.25
C VAL A 255 -8.78 37.86 5.19
N ILE A 256 -9.36 37.46 4.07
CA ILE A 256 -9.76 38.32 2.95
C ILE A 256 -11.23 38.08 2.63
N ARG A 257 -11.87 39.07 2.00
CA ARG A 257 -13.23 38.92 1.49
C ARG A 257 -13.25 38.00 0.27
N SER A 258 -14.28 37.17 0.13
CA SER A 258 -14.44 36.21 -0.97
C SER A 258 -14.38 36.88 -2.35
N VAL A 259 -14.78 38.15 -2.49
CA VAL A 259 -14.69 38.86 -3.78
C VAL A 259 -13.25 39.14 -4.26
N LEU A 260 -12.26 38.97 -3.38
CA LEU A 260 -10.84 39.19 -3.71
C LEU A 260 -10.12 37.90 -4.14
N THR A 261 -10.75 36.73 -4.00
CA THR A 261 -10.11 35.43 -4.28
C THR A 261 -9.68 35.35 -5.73
N ASP A 262 -10.57 35.63 -6.68
CA ASP A 262 -10.32 35.47 -8.11
C ASP A 262 -9.18 36.38 -8.60
N LYS A 263 -9.11 37.60 -8.04
CA LYS A 263 -8.04 38.55 -8.35
C LYS A 263 -6.68 38.05 -7.84
N ARG A 264 -6.65 37.45 -6.65
CA ARG A 264 -5.43 36.90 -6.06
C ARG A 264 -5.00 35.61 -6.72
N GLU A 265 -5.93 34.73 -7.05
CA GLU A 265 -5.68 33.50 -7.78
C GLU A 265 -5.03 33.80 -9.14
N LYS A 266 -5.62 34.70 -9.94
CA LYS A 266 -5.01 35.15 -11.20
C LYS A 266 -3.62 35.77 -11.02
N TYR A 267 -3.43 36.53 -9.93
CA TYR A 267 -2.13 37.10 -9.62
C TYR A 267 -1.09 36.02 -9.28
N TYR A 268 -1.45 35.04 -8.45
CA TYR A 268 -0.55 33.94 -8.09
C TYR A 268 -0.23 33.05 -9.27
N ASP A 269 -1.23 32.73 -10.10
CA ASP A 269 -1.05 31.98 -11.34
C ASP A 269 -0.11 32.69 -12.32
N SER A 270 -0.25 34.03 -12.48
CA SER A 270 0.67 34.83 -13.30
C SER A 270 2.13 34.84 -12.82
N LYS A 271 2.36 34.45 -11.57
CA LYS A 271 3.67 34.30 -10.95
C LYS A 271 4.13 32.85 -10.83
N GLY A 272 3.31 31.89 -11.25
CA GLY A 272 3.56 30.46 -11.07
C GLY A 272 3.60 30.03 -9.59
N ILE A 273 2.89 30.75 -8.72
CA ILE A 273 2.81 30.46 -7.29
C ILE A 273 1.51 29.68 -7.03
N GLY A 274 1.60 28.58 -6.27
CA GLY A 274 0.43 27.81 -5.88
C GLY A 274 -0.55 28.62 -5.02
N CYS A 275 -1.84 28.37 -5.19
CA CYS A 275 -2.91 29.03 -4.43
C CYS A 275 -3.23 28.25 -3.15
N TYR A 276 -3.15 28.90 -1.99
CA TYR A 276 -3.51 28.32 -0.69
C TYR A 276 -4.61 29.14 -0.04
N MET A 277 -5.86 28.85 -0.40
CA MET A 277 -7.05 29.53 0.13
C MET A 277 -8.00 28.54 0.80
N PHE A 278 -8.53 28.92 1.96
CA PHE A 278 -9.51 28.14 2.72
C PHE A 278 -10.73 29.00 3.03
N ARG A 279 -11.90 28.59 2.53
CA ARG A 279 -13.17 29.30 2.77
C ARG A 279 -13.65 29.11 4.22
N ILE A 280 -13.83 30.19 4.97
CA ILE A 280 -14.46 30.15 6.30
C ILE A 280 -15.98 30.09 6.13
N ASP A 281 -16.50 31.01 5.32
CA ASP A 281 -17.91 31.14 4.97
C ASP A 281 -18.05 31.80 3.57
N ASP A 282 -19.26 32.22 3.20
CA ASP A 282 -19.51 32.82 1.88
C ASP A 282 -18.85 34.20 1.69
N PHE A 283 -18.50 34.89 2.78
CA PHE A 283 -17.96 36.24 2.77
C PHE A 283 -16.46 36.29 3.03
N ASP A 284 -15.94 35.39 3.85
CA ASP A 284 -14.57 35.40 4.36
C ASP A 284 -13.78 34.14 3.97
N VAL A 285 -12.56 34.35 3.51
CA VAL A 285 -11.62 33.33 3.06
C VAL A 285 -10.26 33.59 3.71
N VAL A 286 -9.59 32.54 4.19
CA VAL A 286 -8.21 32.61 4.69
C VAL A 286 -7.25 32.33 3.55
N ASP A 287 -6.43 33.31 3.20
CA ASP A 287 -5.32 33.16 2.26
C ASP A 287 -4.01 32.92 3.01
N ALA A 288 -3.50 31.70 2.89
CA ALA A 288 -2.25 31.27 3.50
C ALA A 288 -1.05 31.38 2.54
N THR A 289 -1.22 31.86 1.31
CA THR A 289 -0.21 31.80 0.25
C THR A 289 1.08 32.52 0.65
N MET A 290 0.96 33.81 0.99
CA MET A 290 2.11 34.64 1.41
C MET A 290 2.35 34.62 2.92
N HIS A 291 1.27 34.61 3.71
CA HIS A 291 1.32 34.65 5.17
C HIS A 291 0.44 33.54 5.70
N GLY A 292 1.03 32.58 6.38
CA GLY A 292 0.32 31.46 6.97
C GLY A 292 1.26 30.51 7.67
N ASN A 293 0.74 29.40 8.18
CA ASN A 293 1.54 28.44 8.94
C ASN A 293 1.74 27.12 8.18
N ALA A 294 2.19 26.07 8.89
CA ALA A 294 2.45 24.75 8.34
C ALA A 294 1.18 24.00 7.90
N ALA A 295 -0.02 24.43 8.32
CA ALA A 295 -1.28 23.76 7.97
C ALA A 295 -1.60 23.81 6.46
N ARG A 296 -0.96 24.72 5.71
CA ARG A 296 -1.08 24.79 4.24
C ARG A 296 -0.58 23.53 3.52
N PHE A 297 0.24 22.71 4.19
CA PHE A 297 0.85 21.51 3.62
C PHE A 297 0.07 20.23 3.96
N ILE A 298 -1.15 20.34 4.50
CA ILE A 298 -2.02 19.20 4.72
C ILE A 298 -2.69 18.85 3.40
N ASN A 299 -2.37 17.67 2.84
CA ASN A 299 -2.85 17.25 1.54
C ASN A 299 -4.29 16.73 1.55
N HIS A 300 -4.85 16.62 0.35
CA HIS A 300 -6.14 15.99 0.15
C HIS A 300 -6.05 14.46 0.21
N SER A 301 -7.02 13.82 0.88
CA SER A 301 -7.30 12.39 0.74
C SER A 301 -8.81 12.14 0.65
N CYS A 302 -9.20 11.15 -0.17
CA CYS A 302 -10.57 10.63 -0.22
C CYS A 302 -10.90 9.77 1.01
N GLU A 303 -9.88 9.21 1.68
CA GLU A 303 -9.99 8.53 2.97
C GLU A 303 -9.17 9.33 4.01
N PRO A 304 -9.69 10.48 4.46
CA PRO A 304 -8.95 11.37 5.34
C PRO A 304 -8.86 10.86 6.77
N ASN A 305 -7.82 11.27 7.50
CA ASN A 305 -7.68 11.07 8.94
C ASN A 305 -8.00 12.32 9.77
N CYS A 306 -8.20 13.47 9.13
CA CYS A 306 -8.55 14.73 9.76
C CYS A 306 -9.80 15.37 9.13
N TYR A 307 -10.44 16.24 9.89
CA TYR A 307 -11.52 17.11 9.41
C TYR A 307 -11.31 18.54 9.89
N SER A 308 -11.85 19.49 9.14
CA SER A 308 -11.82 20.91 9.47
C SER A 308 -13.13 21.33 10.15
N ARG A 309 -13.03 22.26 11.11
CA ARG A 309 -14.19 22.90 11.73
C ARG A 309 -13.90 24.36 12.04
N VAL A 310 -14.86 25.23 11.76
CA VAL A 310 -14.81 26.64 12.14
C VAL A 310 -15.22 26.78 13.60
N ILE A 311 -14.37 27.41 14.40
CA ILE A 311 -14.65 27.74 15.81
C ILE A 311 -14.67 29.26 15.99
N HIS A 312 -15.42 29.72 16.99
CA HIS A 312 -15.49 31.12 17.36
C HIS A 312 -14.75 31.32 18.67
N VAL A 313 -13.68 32.12 18.65
CA VAL A 313 -12.87 32.44 19.83
C VAL A 313 -12.70 33.95 19.88
N GLU A 314 -13.04 34.59 21.00
CA GLU A 314 -12.91 36.04 21.18
C GLU A 314 -13.60 36.88 20.07
N GLY A 315 -14.72 36.37 19.52
CA GLY A 315 -15.46 37.04 18.45
C GLY A 315 -14.86 36.86 17.05
N GLN A 316 -13.77 36.11 16.90
CA GLN A 316 -13.13 35.82 15.61
C GLN A 316 -13.36 34.35 15.20
N LYS A 317 -13.52 34.13 13.90
CA LYS A 317 -13.65 32.80 13.30
C LYS A 317 -12.27 32.22 13.01
N HIS A 318 -12.04 31.00 13.46
CA HIS A 318 -10.80 30.26 13.23
C HIS A 318 -11.11 28.90 12.60
N ILE A 319 -10.35 28.52 11.58
CA ILE A 319 -10.42 27.17 11.01
C ILE A 319 -9.43 26.30 11.79
N VAL A 320 -9.93 25.26 12.43
CA VAL A 320 -9.10 24.32 13.19
C VAL A 320 -9.26 22.92 12.61
N ILE A 321 -8.15 22.21 12.51
CA ILE A 321 -8.07 20.83 12.06
C ILE A 321 -8.15 19.90 13.27
N PHE A 322 -9.05 18.93 13.20
CA PHE A 322 -9.31 17.94 14.24
C PHE A 322 -9.04 16.53 13.70
N ALA A 323 -8.58 15.64 14.58
CA ALA A 323 -8.37 14.24 14.25
C ALA A 323 -9.71 13.46 14.17
N LEU A 324 -9.93 12.72 13.08
CA LEU A 324 -11.07 11.80 12.92
C LEU A 324 -10.88 10.47 13.64
N ARG A 325 -9.62 10.04 13.79
CA ARG A 325 -9.19 8.80 14.44
C ARG A 325 -7.90 9.05 15.23
N SER A 326 -7.42 8.07 15.98
CA SER A 326 -6.05 8.11 16.51
C SER A 326 -5.04 8.10 15.37
N ILE A 327 -4.02 8.95 15.45
CA ILE A 327 -2.98 9.13 14.44
C ILE A 327 -1.62 8.94 15.12
N TYR A 328 -0.82 8.01 14.63
CA TYR A 328 0.49 7.70 15.21
C TYR A 328 1.61 8.54 14.59
N ARG A 329 2.63 8.85 15.39
CA ARG A 329 3.84 9.56 14.96
C ARG A 329 4.36 9.00 13.63
N GLY A 330 4.66 9.91 12.68
CA GLY A 330 5.12 9.56 11.34
C GLY A 330 4.00 9.42 10.31
N GLU A 331 2.72 9.42 10.69
CA GLU A 331 1.62 9.45 9.73
C GLU A 331 1.42 10.84 9.09
N GLU A 332 1.07 10.86 7.80
CA GLU A 332 0.68 12.06 7.07
C GLU A 332 -0.76 12.47 7.44
N LEU A 333 -0.95 13.74 7.77
CA LEU A 333 -2.26 14.34 8.04
C LEU A 333 -2.92 14.72 6.71
N THR A 334 -4.18 14.32 6.54
CA THR A 334 -4.96 14.58 5.31
C THR A 334 -6.42 14.91 5.64
N TYR A 335 -7.06 15.73 4.80
CA TYR A 335 -8.49 16.03 4.91
C TYR A 335 -9.17 16.12 3.53
N ASP A 336 -10.50 16.08 3.50
CA ASP A 336 -11.25 16.30 2.27
C ASP A 336 -11.34 17.80 1.95
N TYR A 337 -10.81 18.21 0.79
CA TYR A 337 -10.84 19.61 0.34
C TYR A 337 -12.24 20.06 -0.06
N LYS A 338 -13.11 19.11 -0.44
CA LYS A 338 -14.50 19.38 -0.87
C LYS A 338 -14.56 20.47 -1.96
N PHE A 339 -13.74 20.34 -3.01
CA PHE A 339 -13.86 21.26 -4.13
C PHE A 339 -15.26 21.15 -4.77
N PRO A 340 -15.85 22.28 -5.21
CA PRO A 340 -17.10 22.24 -5.95
C PRO A 340 -16.94 21.38 -7.20
N ILE A 341 -17.99 20.62 -7.54
CA ILE A 341 -17.97 19.77 -8.73
C ILE A 341 -18.00 20.68 -9.96
N GLU A 342 -16.95 20.60 -10.78
CA GLU A 342 -16.84 21.34 -12.04
C GLU A 342 -17.09 20.45 -13.26
N ASP A 343 -17.29 21.09 -14.41
CA ASP A 343 -17.48 20.41 -15.69
C ASP A 343 -16.28 19.54 -16.07
N ALA A 344 -16.54 18.55 -16.94
CA ALA A 344 -15.57 17.51 -17.29
C ALA A 344 -14.22 18.01 -17.84
N SER A 345 -14.15 19.25 -18.34
CA SER A 345 -12.93 19.87 -18.86
C SER A 345 -11.94 20.33 -17.78
N ASN A 346 -12.39 20.55 -16.55
CA ASN A 346 -11.57 21.10 -15.45
C ASN A 346 -11.30 20.10 -14.33
N LYS A 347 -11.38 18.81 -14.61
CA LYS A 347 -11.19 17.77 -13.59
C LYS A 347 -9.74 17.69 -13.13
N LEU A 348 -9.52 17.86 -11.83
CA LEU A 348 -8.20 17.77 -11.19
C LEU A 348 -7.97 16.33 -10.68
N PRO A 349 -6.96 15.62 -11.19
CA PRO A 349 -6.71 14.23 -10.79
C PRO A 349 -6.27 14.14 -9.32
N CYS A 350 -6.79 13.14 -8.62
CA CYS A 350 -6.52 12.88 -7.22
C CYS A 350 -5.43 11.82 -7.04
N ASN A 351 -4.31 12.21 -6.42
CA ASN A 351 -3.15 11.36 -6.19
C ASN A 351 -3.10 10.77 -4.76
N CYS A 352 -4.23 10.69 -4.06
CA CYS A 352 -4.23 10.28 -2.66
C CYS A 352 -3.91 8.79 -2.41
N GLY A 353 -3.98 7.94 -3.44
CA GLY A 353 -3.69 6.50 -3.31
C GLY A 353 -4.68 5.69 -2.46
N ALA A 354 -5.78 6.30 -2.00
CA ALA A 354 -6.78 5.64 -1.17
C ALA A 354 -7.54 4.52 -1.93
N LYS A 355 -7.95 3.46 -1.22
CA LYS A 355 -8.66 2.32 -1.82
C LYS A 355 -9.98 2.74 -2.46
N LYS A 356 -10.74 3.62 -1.81
CA LYS A 356 -11.98 4.21 -2.33
C LYS A 356 -11.78 5.64 -2.84
N CYS A 357 -10.76 5.86 -3.67
CA CYS A 357 -10.48 7.18 -4.26
C CYS A 357 -11.54 7.59 -5.31
N ARG A 358 -12.00 8.85 -5.26
CA ARG A 358 -12.90 9.46 -6.27
C ARG A 358 -12.23 9.74 -7.62
N ARG A 359 -10.90 9.53 -7.72
CA ARG A 359 -10.01 9.83 -8.85
C ARG A 359 -9.86 11.31 -9.21
N TYR A 360 -10.81 12.15 -8.83
CA TYR A 360 -10.76 13.60 -9.02
C TYR A 360 -11.04 14.33 -7.71
N LEU A 361 -10.47 15.53 -7.53
CA LEU A 361 -10.71 16.34 -6.35
C LEU A 361 -12.02 17.14 -6.43
N ASN A 362 -12.46 17.45 -7.65
CA ASN A 362 -13.71 18.11 -8.02
C ASN A 362 -14.64 17.18 -8.80
#